data_AF-A0A931RGF4-F1
#
_entry.id   AF-A0A931RGF4-F1
#
_cell.length_a   1.000
_cell.length_b   1.000
_cell.length_c   1.000
_cell.angle_alpha   90.00
_cell.angle_beta   90.00
_cell.angle_gamma   90.00
#
_symmetry.space_group_name_H-M   'P 1'
#
loop_
_entity.id
_entity.type
_entity.pdbx_description
1 polymer ?
#
loop_
_entity_poly.entity_id
_entity_poly.type
_entity_poly.pdbx_seq_one_letter_code
_entity_poly.pdbx_strand_id
1 'polypeptide(L)'
;DNYNAINVDRTEQIPMDYTGVMGVPITFLHKYNPRQFEIVDGLNRYTVLDVAGLNDNAVKNHLHMTEIGGKSTYFRVLIKNRKVKK
;
A
#
# COMPACT_ATOMS: atom_id res chain seq x y z
N ASP A 1 -5.07 -3.22 12.03
CA ASP A 1 -4.90 -4.53 11.36
C ASP A 1 -5.93 -4.84 10.26
N ASN A 2 -6.30 -3.89 9.39
CA ASN A 2 -7.34 -4.15 8.37
C ASN A 2 -6.80 -4.61 7.00
N TYR A 3 -5.49 -4.75 6.85
CA TYR A 3 -4.90 -5.26 5.63
C TYR A 3 -3.53 -5.89 5.92
N ASN A 4 -3.30 -7.12 5.47
CA ASN A 4 -2.02 -7.83 5.61
C ASN A 4 -0.98 -7.26 4.62
N ALA A 5 -0.58 -6.01 4.84
CA ALA A 5 0.51 -5.39 4.11
C ALA A 5 1.60 -4.89 5.04
N ILE A 6 2.84 -5.05 4.62
CA ILE A 6 3.98 -4.45 5.30
C ILE A 6 4.13 -2.99 4.88
N ASN A 7 4.46 -2.12 5.84
CA ASN A 7 4.87 -0.76 5.54
C ASN A 7 6.34 -0.78 5.07
N VAL A 8 6.60 -0.20 3.90
CA VAL A 8 7.95 0.09 3.42
C VAL A 8 8.09 1.60 3.16
N ASP A 9 8.89 2.28 3.98
CA ASP A 9 9.04 3.74 3.89
C ASP A 9 9.96 4.21 2.73
N ARG A 10 10.83 3.33 2.22
CA ARG A 10 11.75 3.64 1.12
C ARG A 10 11.72 2.58 0.03
N THR A 11 11.79 3.03 -1.22
CA THR A 11 11.77 2.15 -2.39
C THR A 11 12.92 1.14 -2.41
N GLU A 12 14.07 1.50 -1.84
CA GLU A 12 15.26 0.63 -1.71
C GLU A 12 15.08 -0.47 -0.66
N GLN A 13 14.16 -0.28 0.29
CA GLN A 13 13.85 -1.27 1.33
C GLN A 13 12.73 -2.22 0.92
N ILE A 14 12.26 -2.16 -0.33
CA ILE A 14 11.21 -3.05 -0.84
C ILE A 14 11.79 -4.46 -0.94
N PRO A 15 11.32 -5.43 -0.12
CA PRO A 15 11.77 -6.80 -0.21
C PRO A 15 11.32 -7.43 -1.54
N MET A 16 12.28 -7.95 -2.31
CA MET A 16 12.01 -8.60 -3.60
C MET A 16 11.51 -10.04 -3.47
N ASP A 17 11.66 -10.63 -2.29
CA ASP A 17 11.23 -11.98 -1.91
C ASP A 17 9.85 -12.00 -1.23
N TYR A 18 9.29 -10.84 -0.91
CA TYR A 18 7.99 -10.75 -0.29
C TYR A 18 6.85 -10.93 -1.31
N THR A 19 6.01 -11.94 -1.07
CA THR A 19 4.86 -12.32 -1.91
C THR A 19 3.59 -11.53 -1.58
N GLY A 20 3.55 -10.89 -0.41
CA GLY A 20 2.39 -10.13 0.06
C GLY A 20 2.30 -8.73 -0.55
N VAL A 21 1.32 -7.97 -0.06
CA VAL A 21 1.14 -6.58 -0.49
C VAL A 21 1.99 -5.65 0.37
N MET A 22 2.55 -4.60 -0.22
CA MET A 22 3.47 -3.68 0.44
C MET A 22 2.96 -2.26 0.26
N GLY A 23 2.87 -1.50 1.36
CA GLY A 23 2.55 -0.08 1.33
C GLY A 23 3.81 0.75 1.17
N VAL A 24 4.00 1.33 -0.01
CA VAL A 24 5.14 2.20 -0.35
C VAL A 24 4.70 3.66 -0.47
N PRO A 25 5.60 4.65 -0.31
CA PRO A 25 5.24 6.04 -0.57
C PRO A 25 4.86 6.27 -2.04
N ILE A 26 4.00 7.25 -2.32
CA ILE A 26 3.61 7.63 -3.69
C ILE A 26 4.81 7.93 -4.60
N THR A 27 5.93 8.37 -4.04
CA THR A 27 7.17 8.63 -4.77
C THR A 27 7.73 7.39 -5.48
N PHE A 28 7.32 6.18 -5.07
CA PHE A 28 7.64 4.95 -5.79
C PHE A 28 7.19 4.97 -7.25
N LEU A 29 6.13 5.72 -7.59
CA LEU A 29 5.65 5.85 -8.97
C LEU A 29 6.71 6.39 -9.93
N HIS A 30 7.67 7.20 -9.45
CA HIS A 30 8.78 7.68 -10.28
C HIS A 30 9.72 6.56 -10.73
N LYS A 31 9.83 5.47 -9.97
CA LYS A 31 10.66 4.29 -10.27
C LYS A 31 9.82 3.07 -10.61
N TYR A 32 8.53 3.25 -10.87
CA TYR A 32 7.60 2.14 -11.07
C TYR A 32 7.93 1.35 -12.35
N ASN A 33 7.98 0.03 -12.19
CA ASN A 33 8.13 -0.89 -13.30
C ASN A 33 6.95 -1.90 -13.31
N PRO A 34 6.00 -1.80 -14.25
CA PRO A 34 4.81 -2.67 -14.31
C PRO A 34 5.14 -4.15 -14.59
N ARG A 35 6.37 -4.44 -15.03
CA ARG A 35 6.86 -5.83 -15.21
C ARG A 35 7.33 -6.46 -13.91
N GLN A 36 7.70 -5.66 -12.91
CA GLN A 36 8.21 -6.13 -11.61
C GLN A 36 7.12 -6.06 -10.55
N PHE A 37 6.39 -4.95 -10.51
CA PHE A 37 5.39 -4.69 -9.49
C PHE A 37 4.03 -4.44 -10.13
N GLU A 38 2.99 -4.86 -9.43
CA GLU A 38 1.59 -4.60 -9.73
C GLU A 38 1.08 -3.61 -8.69
N ILE A 39 0.42 -2.53 -9.13
CA ILE A 39 -0.24 -1.59 -8.24
C ILE A 39 -1.60 -2.18 -7.90
N VAL A 40 -1.81 -2.42 -6.60
CA VAL A 40 -3.05 -3.00 -6.08
C VAL A 40 -4.03 -1.88 -5.73
N ASP A 41 -3.60 -0.88 -4.96
CA ASP A 41 -4.47 0.21 -4.51
C ASP A 41 -3.67 1.46 -4.11
N GLY A 42 -4.33 2.58 -3.89
CA GLY A 42 -3.78 3.80 -3.30
C GLY A 42 -4.44 4.09 -1.97
N LEU A 43 -3.66 4.34 -0.92
CA LEU A 43 -4.13 4.65 0.43
C LEU A 43 -3.94 6.14 0.73
N ASN A 44 -5.04 6.81 1.04
CA ASN A 44 -5.06 8.14 1.66
C ASN A 44 -6.06 8.12 2.83
N ARG A 45 -7.00 9.06 2.87
CA ARG A 45 -8.15 9.02 3.79
C ARG A 45 -9.07 7.83 3.52
N TYR A 46 -9.15 7.44 2.26
CA TYR A 46 -9.84 6.24 1.76
C TYR A 46 -8.91 5.50 0.80
N THR A 47 -9.20 4.23 0.53
CA THR A 47 -8.62 3.52 -0.61
C THR A 47 -9.12 4.13 -1.91
N VAL A 48 -8.26 4.24 -2.93
CA VAL A 48 -8.61 4.87 -4.22
C VAL A 48 -9.42 3.93 -5.10
N LEU A 49 -9.09 2.64 -5.09
CA LEU A 49 -9.72 1.63 -5.94
C LEU A 49 -10.70 0.75 -5.19
N ASP A 50 -10.72 0.81 -3.84
CA ASP A 50 -11.57 -0.02 -2.97
C ASP A 50 -11.49 -1.52 -3.29
N VAL A 51 -10.31 -1.98 -3.69
CA VAL A 51 -10.12 -3.36 -4.16
C VAL A 51 -10.40 -4.38 -3.04
N ALA A 52 -10.31 -3.93 -1.79
CA ALA A 52 -10.57 -4.73 -0.61
C ALA A 52 -11.92 -4.42 0.08
N GLY A 53 -12.77 -3.54 -0.47
CA GLY A 53 -14.04 -3.13 0.15
C GLY A 53 -13.85 -2.49 1.53
N LEU A 54 -12.71 -1.81 1.73
CA LEU A 54 -12.32 -1.25 3.02
C LEU A 54 -12.86 0.16 3.23
N ASN A 55 -13.34 0.83 2.17
CA ASN A 55 -13.83 2.19 2.26
C ASN A 55 -15.06 2.31 3.16
N ASP A 56 -16.01 1.38 3.07
CA ASP A 56 -17.18 1.38 3.96
C ASP A 56 -16.79 1.28 5.44
N ASN A 57 -15.75 0.50 5.75
CA ASN A 57 -15.23 0.34 7.10
C ASN A 57 -14.41 1.55 7.56
N ALA A 58 -13.62 2.15 6.67
CA ALA A 58 -12.84 3.35 6.95
C ALA A 58 -13.73 4.57 7.21
N VAL A 59 -14.78 4.74 6.40
CA VAL A 59 -15.80 5.79 6.56
C VAL A 59 -16.55 5.62 7.89
N LYS A 60 -17.04 4.41 8.19
CA LYS A 60 -17.78 4.15 9.44
C LYS A 60 -16.95 4.43 10.69
N ASN A 61 -15.68 4.08 10.67
CA ASN A 61 -14.81 4.18 11.84
C ASN A 61 -14.00 5.49 11.88
N HIS A 62 -14.21 6.43 10.96
CA HIS A 62 -13.42 7.67 10.85
C HIS A 62 -11.90 7.43 10.84
N LEU A 63 -11.47 6.28 10.29
CA LEU A 63 -10.07 5.86 10.35
C LEU A 63 -9.28 6.53 9.22
N HIS A 64 -8.14 7.14 9.56
CA HIS A 64 -7.14 7.48 8.55
C HIS A 64 -6.32 6.22 8.23
N MET A 65 -6.47 5.72 7.00
CA MET A 65 -5.67 4.57 6.52
C MET A 65 -4.17 4.87 6.39
N THR A 66 -3.77 6.13 6.58
CA THR A 66 -2.38 6.58 6.59
C THR A 66 -1.82 6.81 8.00
N GLU A 67 -2.58 6.55 9.07
CA GLU A 67 -2.06 6.65 10.43
C GLU A 67 -1.15 5.47 10.75
N ILE A 68 0.15 5.73 10.69
CA ILE A 68 1.17 4.81 11.18
C ILE A 68 1.70 5.42 12.48
N GLY A 69 1.35 4.79 13.61
CA GLY A 69 1.77 5.26 14.94
C GLY A 69 1.19 6.61 15.37
N GLY A 70 -0.05 6.94 14.97
CA GLY A 70 -0.72 8.20 15.35
C GLY A 70 -0.27 9.44 14.59
N LYS A 71 0.52 9.29 13.53
CA LYS A 71 0.89 10.36 12.59
C LYS A 71 0.21 10.13 11.25
N SER A 72 -0.55 11.12 10.80
CA SER A 72 -1.12 11.14 9.45
C SER A 72 0.02 11.23 8.44
N THR A 73 0.33 10.10 7.81
CA THR A 73 1.41 10.02 6.82
C THR A 73 0.91 10.43 5.43
N TYR A 74 1.84 10.75 4.52
CA TYR A 74 1.56 11.03 3.11
C TYR A 74 0.90 9.86 2.39
N PHE A 75 0.35 10.13 1.21
CA PHE A 75 -0.26 9.15 0.32
C PHE A 75 0.65 7.94 0.10
N ARG A 76 0.10 6.74 0.30
CA ARG A 76 0.79 5.46 0.11
C ARG A 76 0.17 4.69 -1.03
N VAL A 77 0.96 3.88 -1.72
CA VAL A 77 0.51 3.00 -2.79
C VAL A 77 0.75 1.58 -2.33
N LEU A 78 -0.25 0.72 -2.48
CA LEU A 78 -0.14 -0.71 -2.27
C LEU A 78 0.39 -1.34 -3.55
N ILE A 79 1.53 -2.02 -3.44
CA ILE A 79 2.15 -2.73 -4.54
C ILE A 79 2.32 -4.20 -4.18
N LYS A 80 2.30 -5.06 -5.19
CA LYS A 80 2.58 -6.49 -5.06
C LYS A 80 3.64 -6.89 -6.07
N ASN A 81 4.57 -7.74 -5.66
CA ASN A 81 5.61 -8.22 -6.58
C ASN A 81 5.04 -9.29 -7.51
N ARG A 82 5.16 -9.09 -8.83
CA ARG A 82 4.68 -10.05 -9.86
C ARG A 82 5.63 -11.22 -10.05
N LYS A 83 6.91 -11.07 -9.69
CA LYS A 83 7.96 -12.06 -9.98
C LYS A 83 8.11 -13.14 -8.91
N VAL A 84 7.58 -12.94 -7.71
CA VAL A 84 7.69 -13.96 -6.66
C VAL A 84 6.64 -15.03 -6.92
N LYS A 85 7.07 -16.14 -7.54
CA LYS A 85 6.25 -17.34 -7.67
C LYS A 85 6.24 -18.07 -6.33
N LYS A 86 5.03 -18.44 -5.90
CA LYS A 86 4.79 -19.32 -4.75
C LYS A 86 5.35 -20.71 -5.00
#